data_AF-A0A8T4QTR8-F1
#
_entry.id   AF-A0A8T4QTR8-F1
#
_cell.length_a   1.000
_cell.length_b   1.000
_cell.length_c   1.000
_cell.angle_alpha   90.00
_cell.angle_beta   90.00
_cell.angle_gamma   90.00
#
_symmetry.space_group_name_H-M   'P 1'
#
loop_
_entity.id
_entity.type
_entity.pdbx_description
1 polymer ?
#
loop_
_entity_poly.entity_id
_entity_poly.type
_entity_poly.pdbx_seq_one_letter_code
_entity_poly.pdbx_strand_id
1 'polypeptide(L)'
;MADNPFTGLELRAELLDYVKPDGSYNLAEIELVLKQRIKDLTKQYHADKVEKGKHEEIQRAIATAKDALRDLPKPELEAYIAKLLEGDTGLVETAMGELAKSQEERNLLQKDLNEANKFLARAIDETLTPEEKRRYAGGANPEEIKKLQQQLREALHSKSDLTGRIKKAEEEKKKYESRVSVAETEARKYQREVETMRSSLDQLEAAKGELEQKAISYKIAYEVAIKDVQAAATELIEKQEEKIRTLEDTVMRAVTAANKLVEKKERALQQEYKTKDEILKREYEEKTTTLKKEAEVQEARRERVYKERLAAVKFDLTSQRILERIKEYRKTRNLERALQYCNLLLEANENVHAAYYAGTIAREQGNKELAGMYFSKALKIVPTHKDSQSRLDEIRKEYCAEIIAARDNKQHGKALGLCESLLRIDPNNNDARYFAGTVYMAQKEYERARVMFEQLPKHSSAQAQLAKIRTITAPKK
;
A
#
# COMPACT_ATOMS: atom_id res chain seq x y z
N MET A 1 19.47 39.23 0.83
CA MET A 1 20.65 38.46 0.42
C MET A 1 20.21 37.03 0.17
N ALA A 2 19.44 36.86 -0.90
CA ALA A 2 19.24 35.57 -1.56
C ALA A 2 20.18 35.59 -2.77
N ASP A 3 20.64 34.41 -3.18
CA ASP A 3 21.80 34.13 -4.05
C ASP A 3 23.14 34.14 -3.31
N ASN A 4 23.36 33.09 -2.51
CA ASN A 4 24.68 32.74 -1.99
C ASN A 4 25.10 31.39 -2.62
N PRO A 5 25.95 31.37 -3.67
CA PRO A 5 26.37 30.15 -4.38
C PRO A 5 27.50 29.42 -3.63
N PHE A 6 27.46 29.39 -2.30
CA PHE A 6 28.56 28.91 -1.46
C PHE A 6 28.05 28.08 -0.28
N THR A 7 27.10 27.19 -0.54
CA THR A 7 26.74 26.16 0.42
C THR A 7 27.68 24.96 0.24
N GLY A 8 28.16 24.34 1.32
CA GLY A 8 29.01 23.13 1.27
C GLY A 8 28.39 21.95 0.52
N LEU A 9 27.12 22.04 0.14
CA LEU A 9 26.41 21.13 -0.75
C LEU A 9 26.88 21.21 -2.20
N GLU A 10 27.28 22.39 -2.70
CA GLU A 10 27.73 22.56 -4.09
C GLU A 10 29.10 21.94 -4.32
N LEU A 11 30.05 22.13 -3.40
CA LEU A 11 31.37 21.48 -3.48
C LEU A 11 31.22 19.95 -3.34
N ARG A 12 30.29 19.48 -2.52
CA ARG A 12 30.01 18.05 -2.37
C ARG A 12 29.38 17.46 -3.65
N ALA A 13 28.51 18.21 -4.33
CA ALA A 13 27.95 17.82 -5.61
C ALA A 13 29.01 17.81 -6.72
N GLU A 14 29.87 18.82 -6.79
CA GLU A 14 30.97 18.92 -7.75
C GLU A 14 31.99 17.78 -7.56
N LEU A 15 32.24 17.36 -6.31
CA LEU A 15 33.14 16.24 -5.99
C LEU A 15 32.51 14.85 -6.26
N LEU A 16 31.18 14.75 -6.32
CA LEU A 16 30.47 13.50 -6.63
C LEU A 16 30.62 13.09 -8.11
N ASP A 17 30.85 14.04 -9.01
CA ASP A 17 31.11 13.78 -10.44
C ASP A 17 32.45 13.06 -10.67
N TYR A 18 33.33 13.04 -9.66
CA TYR A 18 34.65 12.37 -9.71
C TYR A 18 34.66 11.01 -8.98
N VAL A 19 33.47 10.49 -8.64
CA VAL A 19 33.29 9.12 -8.15
C VAL A 19 33.31 8.16 -9.33
N LYS A 20 34.26 7.23 -9.32
CA LYS A 20 34.33 6.15 -10.30
C LYS A 20 33.14 5.20 -10.13
N PRO A 21 32.79 4.41 -11.17
CA PRO A 21 31.69 3.46 -11.10
C PRO A 21 31.82 2.40 -9.99
N ASP A 22 33.04 2.17 -9.49
CA ASP A 22 33.34 1.25 -8.38
C ASP A 22 33.22 1.91 -6.99
N GLY A 23 32.80 3.18 -6.93
CA GLY A 23 32.65 3.95 -5.68
C GLY A 23 33.94 4.57 -5.17
N SER A 24 35.07 4.37 -5.84
CA SER A 24 36.35 5.00 -5.47
C SER A 24 36.50 6.38 -6.12
N TYR A 25 37.22 7.29 -5.49
CA TYR A 25 37.37 8.67 -5.96
C TYR A 25 38.60 8.84 -6.88
N ASN A 26 38.52 9.67 -7.92
CA ASN A 26 39.70 10.08 -8.69
C ASN A 26 40.49 11.17 -7.95
N LEU A 27 41.31 10.75 -6.99
CA LEU A 27 42.02 11.64 -6.06
C LEU A 27 42.91 12.70 -6.74
N ALA A 28 43.52 12.40 -7.90
CA ALA A 28 44.36 13.35 -8.62
C ALA A 28 43.54 14.50 -9.24
N GLU A 29 42.33 14.21 -9.72
CA GLU A 29 41.40 15.21 -10.26
C GLU A 29 40.76 16.02 -9.13
N ILE A 30 40.41 15.37 -8.02
CA ILE A 30 39.90 16.05 -6.81
C ILE A 30 40.95 16.99 -6.23
N GLU A 31 42.22 16.58 -6.15
CA GLU A 31 43.32 17.43 -5.71
C GLU A 31 43.49 18.65 -6.65
N LEU A 32 43.36 18.45 -7.96
CA LEU A 32 43.46 19.53 -8.95
C LEU A 32 42.31 20.53 -8.79
N VAL A 33 41.06 20.05 -8.64
CA VAL A 33 39.86 20.87 -8.43
C VAL A 33 39.96 21.65 -7.13
N LEU A 34 40.37 21.00 -6.02
CA LEU A 34 40.55 21.66 -4.73
C LEU A 34 41.67 22.71 -4.77
N LYS A 35 42.82 22.39 -5.38
CA LYS A 35 43.92 23.35 -5.55
C LYS A 35 43.50 24.56 -6.40
N GLN A 36 42.77 24.33 -7.49
CA GLN A 36 42.28 25.39 -8.35
C GLN A 36 41.24 26.26 -7.62
N ARG A 37 40.34 25.65 -6.86
CA ARG A 37 39.33 26.37 -6.07
C ARG A 37 39.93 27.20 -4.94
N ILE A 38 40.91 26.65 -4.21
CA ILE A 38 41.67 27.39 -3.19
C ILE A 38 42.42 28.57 -3.83
N LYS A 39 43.02 28.36 -5.00
CA LYS A 39 43.72 29.41 -5.75
C LYS A 39 42.76 30.52 -6.19
N ASP A 40 41.57 30.18 -6.65
CA ASP A 40 40.54 31.14 -7.07
C ASP A 40 39.97 31.92 -5.87
N LEU A 41 39.71 31.24 -4.75
CA LEU A 41 39.31 31.88 -3.48
C LEU A 41 40.40 32.81 -2.93
N THR A 42 41.68 32.41 -3.07
CA THR A 42 42.82 33.25 -2.64
C THR A 42 42.99 34.47 -3.55
N LYS A 43 42.75 34.34 -4.86
CA LYS A 43 42.72 35.48 -5.79
C LYS A 43 41.56 36.43 -5.50
N GLN A 44 40.37 35.90 -5.21
CA GLN A 44 39.20 36.69 -4.80
C GLN A 44 39.45 37.42 -3.47
N TYR A 45 40.11 36.75 -2.52
CA TYR A 45 40.50 37.33 -1.23
C TYR A 45 41.53 38.47 -1.37
N HIS A 46 42.44 38.38 -2.34
CA HIS A 46 43.40 39.46 -2.62
C HIS A 46 42.82 40.63 -3.43
N ALA A 47 41.74 40.40 -4.19
CA ALA A 47 41.03 41.45 -4.94
C ALA A 47 40.18 42.33 -4.01
N ASP A 48 39.57 41.76 -2.96
CA ASP A 48 38.71 42.47 -2.02
C ASP A 48 39.36 42.57 -0.63
N LYS A 49 40.27 43.53 -0.45
CA LYS A 49 40.72 43.90 0.91
C LYS A 49 39.57 44.61 1.63
N VAL A 50 38.79 43.87 2.42
CA VAL A 50 38.09 44.29 3.66
C VAL A 50 36.96 43.29 3.96
N GLU A 51 37.14 42.46 5.00
CA GLU A 51 36.15 42.11 6.05
C GLU A 51 36.50 40.79 6.77
N LYS A 52 36.37 40.81 8.10
CA LYS A 52 36.55 39.63 8.99
C LYS A 52 35.64 38.45 8.62
N GLY A 53 34.50 38.69 7.96
CA GLY A 53 33.55 37.64 7.55
C GLY A 53 34.12 36.63 6.54
N LYS A 54 34.94 37.09 5.57
CA LYS A 54 35.54 36.20 4.56
C LYS A 54 36.64 35.29 5.15
N HIS A 55 37.27 35.69 6.27
CA HIS A 55 38.23 34.83 6.96
C HIS A 55 37.55 33.65 7.67
N GLU A 56 36.38 33.87 8.28
CA GLU A 56 35.56 32.79 8.84
C GLU A 56 34.97 31.87 7.77
N GLU A 57 34.72 32.38 6.56
CA GLU A 57 34.28 31.58 5.41
C GLU A 57 35.39 30.70 4.85
N ILE A 58 36.62 31.20 4.74
CA ILE A 58 37.79 30.39 4.40
C ILE A 58 38.05 29.33 5.49
N GLN A 59 37.93 29.69 6.77
CA GLN A 59 38.04 28.74 7.88
C GLN A 59 36.93 27.67 7.83
N ARG A 60 35.69 28.03 7.47
CA ARG A 60 34.58 27.08 7.27
C ARG A 60 34.80 26.16 6.07
N ALA A 61 35.31 26.68 4.95
CA ALA A 61 35.64 25.88 3.77
C ALA A 61 36.78 24.89 4.08
N ILE A 62 37.80 25.33 4.85
CA ILE A 62 38.88 24.46 5.35
C ILE A 62 38.33 23.41 6.32
N ALA A 63 37.42 23.78 7.23
CA ALA A 63 36.77 22.83 8.14
C ALA A 63 35.92 21.80 7.39
N THR A 64 35.19 22.22 6.36
CA THR A 64 34.36 21.33 5.53
C THR A 64 35.22 20.38 4.68
N ALA A 65 36.36 20.86 4.16
CA ALA A 65 37.34 20.01 3.49
C ALA A 65 38.01 19.01 4.46
N LYS A 66 38.25 19.41 5.71
CA LYS A 66 38.73 18.52 6.78
C LYS A 66 37.70 17.47 7.18
N ASP A 67 36.41 17.83 7.23
CA ASP A 67 35.32 16.88 7.49
C ASP A 67 35.11 15.92 6.31
N ALA A 68 35.27 16.37 5.06
CA ALA A 68 35.23 15.49 3.88
C ALA A 68 36.41 14.50 3.84
N LEU A 69 37.59 14.90 4.34
CA LEU A 69 38.74 14.02 4.54
C LEU A 69 38.54 13.02 5.69
N ARG A 70 37.64 13.31 6.63
CA ARG A 70 37.34 12.49 7.82
C ARG A 70 36.53 11.22 7.51
N ASP A 71 35.81 11.23 6.39
CA ASP A 71 35.02 10.09 5.89
C ASP A 71 35.82 9.17 4.94
N LEU A 72 37.08 9.49 4.65
CA LEU A 72 37.96 8.59 3.88
C LEU A 72 38.32 7.35 4.74
N PRO A 73 38.23 6.13 4.18
CA PRO A 73 38.71 4.93 4.84
C PRO A 73 40.13 5.10 5.37
N LYS A 74 40.38 4.69 6.62
CA LYS A 74 41.68 4.69 7.32
C LYS A 74 42.91 4.38 6.42
N PRO A 75 42.90 3.33 5.56
CA PRO A 75 44.05 3.03 4.68
C PRO A 75 44.36 4.13 3.65
N GLU A 76 43.38 4.92 3.23
CA GLU A 76 43.55 5.98 2.22
C GLU A 76 44.14 7.25 2.83
N LEU A 77 43.76 7.56 4.08
CA LEU A 77 44.38 8.64 4.85
C LEU A 77 45.82 8.31 5.23
N GLU A 78 46.08 7.05 5.63
CA GLU A 78 47.42 6.53 5.90
C GLU A 78 48.29 6.53 4.62
N ALA A 79 47.74 6.17 3.47
CA ALA A 79 48.44 6.22 2.18
C ALA A 79 48.74 7.67 1.73
N TYR A 80 47.87 8.63 2.01
CA TYR A 80 48.12 10.05 1.73
C TYR A 80 49.21 10.65 2.64
N ILE A 81 49.19 10.30 3.93
CA ILE A 81 50.26 10.67 4.89
C ILE A 81 51.59 10.01 4.48
N ALA A 82 51.58 8.74 4.05
CA ALA A 82 52.76 8.04 3.56
C ALA A 82 53.33 8.70 2.29
N LYS A 83 52.50 9.09 1.32
CA LYS A 83 52.92 9.81 0.10
C LYS A 83 53.52 11.18 0.38
N LEU A 84 52.97 11.93 1.34
CA LEU A 84 53.52 13.22 1.77
C LEU A 84 54.90 13.06 2.43
N LEU A 85 55.11 11.96 3.18
CA LEU A 85 56.40 11.65 3.80
C LEU A 85 57.43 11.12 2.78
N GLU A 86 57.02 10.26 1.84
CA GLU A 86 57.89 9.68 0.79
C GLU A 86 58.41 10.73 -0.22
N GLY A 87 57.57 11.73 -0.57
CA GLY A 87 57.93 12.78 -1.52
C GLY A 87 59.07 13.68 -1.06
N ASP A 88 59.14 13.98 0.25
CA ASP A 88 60.16 14.86 0.83
C ASP A 88 61.40 14.09 1.31
N THR A 89 61.28 12.84 1.76
CA THR A 89 62.46 12.01 2.09
C THR A 89 63.30 11.74 0.86
N GLY A 90 62.70 11.52 -0.32
CA GLY A 90 63.44 11.32 -1.57
C GLY A 90 64.24 12.56 -2.01
N LEU A 91 63.73 13.77 -1.78
CA LEU A 91 64.43 15.02 -2.07
C LEU A 91 65.59 15.27 -1.10
N VAL A 92 65.40 14.98 0.19
CA VAL A 92 66.45 15.07 1.21
C VAL A 92 67.55 14.03 0.95
N GLU A 93 67.19 12.78 0.66
CA GLU A 93 68.15 11.72 0.33
C GLU A 93 68.94 12.03 -0.94
N THR A 94 68.27 12.55 -1.97
CA THR A 94 68.93 12.98 -3.22
C THR A 94 69.89 14.15 -2.97
N ALA A 95 69.47 15.17 -2.22
CA ALA A 95 70.30 16.32 -1.88
C ALA A 95 71.47 15.95 -0.96
N MET A 96 71.28 15.04 0.00
CA MET A 96 72.35 14.49 0.84
C MET A 96 73.33 13.65 0.01
N GLY A 97 72.85 12.86 -0.96
CA GLY A 97 73.68 12.11 -1.89
C GLY A 97 74.52 13.01 -2.80
N GLU A 98 73.95 14.10 -3.32
CA GLU A 98 74.66 15.11 -4.12
C GLU A 98 75.69 15.89 -3.28
N LEU A 99 75.34 16.24 -2.03
CA LEU A 99 76.25 16.86 -1.08
C LEU A 99 77.45 15.96 -0.75
N ALA A 100 77.20 14.66 -0.51
CA ALA A 100 78.24 13.68 -0.26
C ALA A 100 79.21 13.55 -1.44
N LYS A 101 78.70 13.49 -2.68
CA LYS A 101 79.53 13.47 -3.90
C LYS A 101 80.36 14.74 -4.07
N SER A 102 79.76 15.91 -3.85
CA SER A 102 80.46 17.20 -3.92
C SER A 102 81.58 17.30 -2.86
N GLN A 103 81.34 16.77 -1.66
CA GLN A 103 82.33 16.72 -0.59
C GLN A 103 83.50 15.77 -0.92
N GLU A 104 83.21 14.62 -1.51
CA GLU A 104 84.21 13.64 -1.95
C GLU A 104 85.09 14.22 -3.06
N GLU A 105 84.51 14.89 -4.06
CA GLU A 105 85.24 15.57 -5.14
C GLU A 105 86.15 16.68 -4.59
N ARG A 106 85.67 17.49 -3.65
CA ARG A 106 86.50 18.49 -2.95
C ARG A 106 87.69 17.85 -2.23
N ASN A 107 87.46 16.76 -1.50
CA ASN A 107 88.51 16.07 -0.75
C ASN A 107 89.59 15.51 -1.69
N LEU A 108 89.19 14.98 -2.85
CA LEU A 108 90.09 14.50 -3.88
C LEU A 108 90.93 15.64 -4.48
N LEU A 109 90.28 16.74 -4.88
CA LEU A 109 90.97 17.92 -5.41
C LEU A 109 91.94 18.55 -4.38
N GLN A 110 91.57 18.56 -3.09
CA GLN A 110 92.42 19.05 -2.01
C GLN A 110 93.66 18.15 -1.81
N LYS A 111 93.50 16.84 -1.98
CA LYS A 111 94.61 15.89 -1.95
C LYS A 111 95.56 16.14 -3.13
N ASP A 112 95.03 16.31 -4.34
CA ASP A 112 95.82 16.62 -5.54
C ASP A 112 96.57 17.95 -5.40
N LEU A 113 95.92 18.97 -4.83
CA LEU A 113 96.55 20.26 -4.52
C LEU A 113 97.70 20.11 -3.50
N ASN A 114 97.53 19.26 -2.48
CA ASN A 114 98.58 18.98 -1.50
C ASN A 114 99.77 18.23 -2.13
N GLU A 115 99.51 17.30 -3.05
CA GLU A 115 100.55 16.61 -3.82
C GLU A 115 101.28 17.57 -4.78
N ALA A 116 100.56 18.44 -5.47
CA ALA A 116 101.13 19.49 -6.31
C ALA A 116 101.97 20.48 -5.48
N ASN A 117 101.54 20.84 -4.27
CA ASN A 117 102.32 21.67 -3.35
C ASN A 117 103.59 20.97 -2.87
N LYS A 118 103.55 19.65 -2.60
CA LYS A 118 104.75 18.85 -2.28
C LYS A 118 105.71 18.78 -3.47
N PHE A 119 105.19 18.63 -4.69
CA PHE A 119 105.98 18.64 -5.91
C PHE A 119 106.64 20.01 -6.13
N LEU A 120 105.89 21.11 -5.97
CA LEU A 120 106.43 22.47 -6.00
C LEU A 120 107.48 22.69 -4.90
N ALA A 121 107.23 22.22 -3.67
CA ALA A 121 108.20 22.33 -2.59
C ALA A 121 109.50 21.57 -2.91
N ARG A 122 109.41 20.33 -3.45
CA ARG A 122 110.58 19.58 -3.92
C ARG A 122 111.30 20.26 -5.07
N ALA A 123 110.56 20.76 -6.06
CA ALA A 123 111.14 21.50 -7.18
C ALA A 123 111.84 22.79 -6.72
N ILE A 124 111.33 23.46 -5.68
CA ILE A 124 111.98 24.62 -5.07
C ILE A 124 113.22 24.19 -4.24
N ASP A 125 113.14 23.10 -3.49
CA ASP A 125 114.26 22.59 -2.68
C ASP A 125 115.42 22.08 -3.56
N GLU A 126 115.10 21.37 -4.64
CA GLU A 126 116.04 20.88 -5.65
C GLU A 126 116.65 22.01 -6.51
N THR A 127 116.11 23.23 -6.45
CA THR A 127 116.69 24.36 -7.19
C THR A 127 117.89 25.02 -6.51
N LEU A 128 118.19 24.79 -5.22
CA LEU A 128 119.28 25.52 -4.55
C LEU A 128 119.96 24.75 -3.39
N THR A 129 120.90 23.86 -3.68
CA THR A 129 121.92 23.51 -2.68
C THR A 129 123.01 24.60 -2.60
N PRO A 130 123.61 24.87 -1.42
CA PRO A 130 124.73 25.81 -1.30
C PRO A 130 125.97 25.44 -2.13
N GLU A 131 126.13 24.16 -2.46
CA GLU A 131 127.25 23.64 -3.25
C GLU A 131 127.05 23.84 -4.75
N GLU A 132 125.82 23.77 -5.25
CA GLU A 132 125.52 24.11 -6.65
C GLU A 132 125.64 25.63 -6.88
N LYS A 133 125.19 26.46 -5.93
CA LYS A 133 125.45 27.92 -5.95
C LYS A 133 126.94 28.29 -6.08
N ARG A 134 127.87 27.41 -5.68
CA ARG A 134 129.33 27.61 -5.86
C ARG A 134 129.87 27.11 -7.21
N ARG A 135 129.19 26.21 -7.90
CA ARG A 135 129.49 25.83 -9.31
C ARG A 135 128.91 26.81 -10.34
N TYR A 136 127.98 27.67 -9.93
CA TYR A 136 127.32 28.69 -10.76
C TYR A 136 128.15 29.95 -11.09
N ALA A 137 129.48 29.89 -10.98
CA ALA A 137 130.40 30.90 -11.53
C ALA A 137 130.91 30.56 -12.94
N GLY A 138 130.46 29.45 -13.54
CA GLY A 138 130.84 29.04 -14.90
C GLY A 138 129.67 28.44 -15.68
N GLY A 139 128.80 29.29 -16.23
CA GLY A 139 127.92 29.01 -17.36
C GLY A 139 126.98 27.80 -17.23
N ALA A 140 125.79 28.00 -16.66
CA ALA A 140 124.69 27.05 -16.81
C ALA A 140 124.12 27.08 -18.24
N ASN A 141 123.72 25.91 -18.75
CA ASN A 141 123.07 25.75 -20.05
C ASN A 141 121.69 26.48 -20.04
N PRO A 142 121.47 27.49 -20.90
CA PRO A 142 120.22 28.27 -20.92
C PRO A 142 118.96 27.44 -21.16
N GLU A 143 119.07 26.26 -21.78
CA GLU A 143 117.93 25.37 -22.01
C GLU A 143 117.40 24.71 -20.73
N GLU A 144 118.27 24.33 -19.79
CA GLU A 144 117.85 23.69 -18.54
C GLU A 144 117.11 24.67 -17.62
N ILE A 145 117.59 25.92 -17.57
CA ILE A 145 116.90 27.01 -16.84
C ILE A 145 115.54 27.30 -17.47
N LYS A 146 115.42 27.32 -18.80
CA LYS A 146 114.13 27.50 -19.49
C LYS A 146 113.17 26.35 -19.20
N LYS A 147 113.67 25.10 -19.21
CA LYS A 147 112.86 23.91 -18.92
C LYS A 147 112.33 23.92 -17.50
N LEU A 148 113.16 24.28 -16.52
CA LEU A 148 112.76 24.44 -15.11
C LEU A 148 111.79 25.60 -14.91
N GLN A 149 112.03 26.76 -15.54
CA GLN A 149 111.09 27.89 -15.49
C GLN A 149 109.74 27.55 -16.12
N GLN A 150 109.73 26.73 -17.17
CA GLN A 150 108.50 26.26 -17.81
C GLN A 150 107.75 25.26 -16.93
N GLN A 151 108.44 24.28 -16.34
CA GLN A 151 107.86 23.34 -15.37
C GLN A 151 107.28 24.07 -14.15
N LEU A 152 107.96 25.10 -13.64
CA LEU A 152 107.47 25.91 -12.53
C LEU A 152 106.20 26.70 -12.92
N ARG A 153 106.14 27.27 -14.14
CA ARG A 153 104.95 27.95 -14.65
C ARG A 153 103.77 26.99 -14.84
N GLU A 154 104.01 25.81 -15.39
CA GLU A 154 102.99 24.77 -15.59
C GLU A 154 102.47 24.27 -14.23
N ALA A 155 103.35 24.07 -13.24
CA ALA A 155 102.95 23.69 -11.88
C ALA A 155 102.18 24.80 -11.16
N LEU A 156 102.57 26.07 -11.33
CA LEU A 156 101.81 27.22 -10.80
C LEU A 156 100.45 27.38 -11.48
N HIS A 157 100.37 27.13 -12.79
CA HIS A 157 99.11 27.17 -13.54
C HIS A 157 98.17 26.04 -13.12
N SER A 158 98.69 24.81 -12.99
CA SER A 158 97.94 23.65 -12.48
C SER A 158 97.44 23.88 -11.05
N LYS A 159 98.27 24.45 -10.16
CA LYS A 159 97.86 24.84 -8.82
C LYS A 159 96.73 25.87 -8.84
N SER A 160 96.84 26.89 -9.69
CA SER A 160 95.81 27.93 -9.85
C SER A 160 94.47 27.34 -10.32
N ASP A 161 94.51 26.45 -11.31
CA ASP A 161 93.33 25.74 -11.83
C ASP A 161 92.66 24.85 -10.77
N LEU A 162 93.44 24.04 -10.05
CA LEU A 162 92.95 23.22 -8.93
C LEU A 162 92.33 24.09 -7.82
N THR A 163 92.95 25.22 -7.48
CA THR A 163 92.43 26.15 -6.48
C THR A 163 91.08 26.74 -6.92
N GLY A 164 90.94 27.07 -8.21
CA GLY A 164 89.68 27.53 -8.80
C GLY A 164 88.57 26.46 -8.75
N ARG A 165 88.91 25.21 -9.07
CA ARG A 165 87.98 24.07 -9.02
C ARG A 165 87.52 23.75 -7.60
N ILE A 166 88.44 23.78 -6.61
CA ILE A 166 88.10 23.60 -5.19
C ILE A 166 87.14 24.70 -4.72
N LYS A 167 87.39 25.96 -5.10
CA LYS A 167 86.50 27.08 -4.73
C LYS A 167 85.10 26.90 -5.32
N LYS A 168 84.99 26.44 -6.57
CA LYS A 168 83.69 26.14 -7.19
C LYS A 168 82.96 24.98 -6.49
N ALA A 169 83.67 23.91 -6.14
CA ALA A 169 83.11 22.79 -5.38
C ALA A 169 82.66 23.21 -3.96
N GLU A 170 83.37 24.15 -3.31
CA GLU A 170 82.96 24.73 -2.03
C GLU A 170 81.68 25.56 -2.14
N GLU A 171 81.53 26.35 -3.21
CA GLU A 171 80.31 27.12 -3.48
C GLU A 171 79.10 26.20 -3.74
N GLU A 172 79.28 25.12 -4.52
CA GLU A 172 78.25 24.12 -4.79
C GLU A 172 77.86 23.36 -3.52
N LYS A 173 78.85 22.90 -2.74
CA LYS A 173 78.63 22.28 -1.43
C LYS A 173 77.76 23.18 -0.52
N LYS A 174 78.11 24.46 -0.42
CA LYS A 174 77.36 25.43 0.42
C LYS A 174 75.91 25.61 -0.06
N LYS A 175 75.67 25.53 -1.38
CA LYS A 175 74.32 25.57 -1.96
C LYS A 175 73.50 24.33 -1.56
N TYR A 176 74.11 23.14 -1.55
CA TYR A 176 73.42 21.92 -1.13
C TYR A 176 73.17 21.87 0.38
N GLU A 177 74.11 22.33 1.21
CA GLU A 177 73.91 22.46 2.67
C GLU A 177 72.71 23.35 3.00
N SER A 178 72.55 24.47 2.28
CA SER A 178 71.39 25.36 2.42
C SER A 178 70.06 24.65 2.05
N ARG A 179 70.05 23.88 0.95
CA ARG A 179 68.85 23.13 0.52
C ARG A 179 68.46 22.04 1.53
N VAL A 180 69.44 21.31 2.06
CA VAL A 180 69.20 20.28 3.09
C VAL A 180 68.64 20.94 4.36
N SER A 181 69.20 22.06 4.79
CA SER A 181 68.70 22.78 5.97
C SER A 181 67.25 23.27 5.82
N VAL A 182 66.86 23.76 4.63
CA VAL A 182 65.47 24.13 4.34
C VAL A 182 64.56 22.91 4.39
N ALA A 183 64.94 21.82 3.74
CA ALA A 183 64.14 20.59 3.70
C ALA A 183 64.00 19.94 5.09
N GLU A 184 65.04 19.95 5.92
CA GLU A 184 64.97 19.50 7.32
C GLU A 184 63.99 20.35 8.15
N THR A 185 63.93 21.65 7.89
CA THR A 185 63.03 22.57 8.58
C THR A 185 61.57 22.31 8.18
N GLU A 186 61.31 22.06 6.90
CA GLU A 186 59.99 21.68 6.38
C GLU A 186 59.56 20.29 6.88
N ALA A 187 60.45 19.30 6.88
CA ALA A 187 60.19 17.97 7.42
C ALA A 187 59.79 18.02 8.91
N ARG A 188 60.49 18.83 9.72
CA ARG A 188 60.14 19.06 11.13
C ARG A 188 58.78 19.73 11.29
N LYS A 189 58.40 20.63 10.38
CA LYS A 189 57.08 21.27 10.39
C LYS A 189 55.99 20.23 10.13
N TYR A 190 56.14 19.40 9.10
CA TYR A 190 55.17 18.35 8.78
C TYR A 190 55.07 17.29 9.88
N GLN A 191 56.19 16.92 10.50
CA GLN A 191 56.17 16.00 11.66
C GLN A 191 55.28 16.52 12.80
N ARG A 192 55.39 17.82 13.15
CA ARG A 192 54.53 18.43 14.17
C ARG A 192 53.07 18.46 13.76
N GLU A 193 52.77 18.71 12.49
CA GLU A 193 51.40 18.68 11.98
C GLU A 193 50.81 17.27 12.07
N VAL A 194 51.58 16.23 11.71
CA VAL A 194 51.18 14.82 11.86
C VAL A 194 50.93 14.45 13.32
N GLU A 195 51.80 14.87 14.25
CA GLU A 195 51.60 14.66 15.69
C GLU A 195 50.32 15.33 16.19
N THR A 196 50.04 16.55 15.73
CA THR A 196 48.81 17.27 16.08
C THR A 196 47.57 16.56 15.55
N MET A 197 47.62 16.03 14.32
CA MET A 197 46.54 15.24 13.74
C MET A 197 46.32 13.93 14.48
N ARG A 198 47.39 13.23 14.87
CA ARG A 198 47.30 11.99 15.68
C ARG A 198 46.65 12.26 17.03
N SER A 199 47.08 13.30 17.75
CA SER A 199 46.45 13.69 19.00
C SER A 199 44.97 14.03 18.84
N SER A 200 44.60 14.70 17.74
CA SER A 200 43.19 14.99 17.43
C SER A 200 42.40 13.72 17.14
N LEU A 201 43.00 12.74 16.45
CA LEU A 201 42.38 11.45 16.16
C LEU A 201 42.12 10.67 17.46
N ASP A 202 43.09 10.60 18.36
CA ASP A 202 42.95 9.93 19.66
C ASP A 202 41.80 10.52 20.49
N GLN A 203 41.67 11.86 20.49
CA GLN A 203 40.56 12.55 21.16
C GLN A 203 39.20 12.19 20.55
N LEU A 204 39.13 12.04 19.22
CA LEU A 204 37.89 11.66 18.55
C LEU A 204 37.53 10.20 18.80
N GLU A 205 38.51 9.30 18.87
CA GLU A 205 38.28 7.90 19.23
C GLU A 205 37.76 7.76 20.66
N ALA A 206 38.32 8.53 21.60
CA ALA A 206 37.82 8.58 22.98
C ALA A 206 36.37 9.11 23.03
N ALA A 207 36.08 10.22 22.35
CA ALA A 207 34.73 10.79 22.28
C ALA A 207 33.71 9.82 21.64
N LYS A 208 34.13 9.08 20.61
CA LYS A 208 33.31 8.03 20.00
C LYS A 208 32.99 6.92 21.02
N GLY A 209 33.98 6.45 21.78
CA GLY A 209 33.76 5.45 22.83
C GLY A 209 32.78 5.90 23.91
N GLU A 210 32.85 7.16 24.35
CA GLU A 210 31.88 7.73 25.31
C GLU A 210 30.46 7.80 24.74
N LEU A 211 30.32 8.18 23.46
CA LEU A 211 29.02 8.22 22.79
C LEU A 211 28.42 6.82 22.62
N GLU A 212 29.23 5.81 22.30
CA GLU A 212 28.80 4.41 22.21
C GLU A 212 28.30 3.89 23.57
N GLN A 213 29.02 4.19 24.66
CA GLN A 213 28.57 3.82 26.00
C GLN A 213 27.26 4.51 26.40
N LYS A 214 27.09 5.80 26.07
CA LYS A 214 25.83 6.52 26.28
C LYS A 214 24.69 5.93 25.44
N ALA A 215 24.96 5.54 24.20
CA ALA A 215 23.95 4.90 23.36
C ALA A 215 23.49 3.55 23.95
N ILE A 216 24.40 2.75 24.48
CA ILE A 216 24.08 1.50 25.17
C ILE A 216 23.25 1.76 26.44
N SER A 217 23.62 2.75 27.26
CA SER A 217 22.88 3.06 28.48
C SER A 217 21.46 3.56 28.19
N TYR A 218 21.28 4.41 27.17
CA TYR A 218 19.96 4.83 26.72
C TYR A 218 19.12 3.68 26.19
N LYS A 219 19.73 2.74 25.44
CA LYS A 219 19.02 1.54 24.96
C LYS A 219 18.49 0.69 26.12
N ILE A 220 19.32 0.43 27.13
CA ILE A 220 18.92 -0.33 28.33
C ILE A 220 17.79 0.39 29.08
N ALA A 221 17.92 1.71 29.29
CA ALA A 221 16.89 2.49 29.98
C ALA A 221 15.55 2.47 29.23
N TYR A 222 15.60 2.54 27.89
CA TYR A 222 14.41 2.47 27.05
C TYR A 222 13.74 1.08 27.10
N GLU A 223 14.53 0.00 27.08
CA GLU A 223 14.01 -1.37 27.21
C GLU A 223 13.35 -1.62 28.57
N VAL A 224 13.89 -1.07 29.66
CA VAL A 224 13.27 -1.14 31.00
C VAL A 224 11.96 -0.35 31.02
N ALA A 225 11.95 0.88 30.51
CA ALA A 225 10.73 1.70 30.46
C ALA A 225 9.61 1.03 29.65
N ILE A 226 9.93 0.36 28.53
CA ILE A 226 8.95 -0.42 27.76
C ILE A 226 8.35 -1.54 28.62
N LYS A 227 9.18 -2.29 29.35
CA LYS A 227 8.70 -3.39 30.21
C LYS A 227 7.78 -2.88 31.32
N ASP A 228 8.12 -1.76 31.94
CA ASP A 228 7.29 -1.15 33.00
C ASP A 228 5.93 -0.70 32.46
N VAL A 229 5.90 -0.08 31.28
CA VAL A 229 4.65 0.31 30.61
C VAL A 229 3.83 -0.91 30.23
N GLN A 230 4.45 -1.99 29.74
CA GLN A 230 3.76 -3.24 29.42
C GLN A 230 3.16 -3.90 30.66
N ALA A 231 3.89 -3.92 31.77
CA ALA A 231 3.39 -4.45 33.05
C ALA A 231 2.18 -3.65 33.56
N ALA A 232 2.28 -2.32 33.58
CA ALA A 232 1.17 -1.44 33.99
C ALA A 232 -0.06 -1.57 33.08
N ALA A 233 0.14 -1.71 31.76
CA ALA A 233 -0.94 -1.95 30.82
C ALA A 233 -1.64 -3.30 31.07
N THR A 234 -0.86 -4.34 31.38
CA THR A 234 -1.40 -5.69 31.68
C THR A 234 -2.25 -5.67 32.95
N GLU A 235 -1.77 -5.05 34.02
CA GLU A 235 -2.53 -4.90 35.28
C GLU A 235 -3.84 -4.13 35.07
N LEU A 236 -3.81 -3.07 34.25
CA LEU A 236 -5.01 -2.30 33.92
C LEU A 236 -6.02 -3.15 33.14
N ILE A 237 -5.57 -3.94 32.17
CA ILE A 237 -6.42 -4.85 31.38
C ILE A 237 -7.09 -5.87 32.31
N GLU A 238 -6.32 -6.55 33.16
CA GLU A 238 -6.86 -7.55 34.10
C GLU A 238 -7.93 -6.95 35.02
N LYS A 239 -7.71 -5.73 35.53
CA LYS A 239 -8.67 -5.01 36.37
C LYS A 239 -9.95 -4.64 35.60
N GLN A 240 -9.86 -4.32 34.30
CA GLN A 240 -11.04 -4.05 33.49
C GLN A 240 -11.80 -5.33 33.13
N GLU A 241 -11.10 -6.42 32.85
CA GLU A 241 -11.72 -7.73 32.61
C GLU A 241 -12.49 -8.22 33.83
N GLU A 242 -11.96 -8.04 35.04
CA GLU A 242 -12.67 -8.38 36.28
C GLU A 242 -13.97 -7.57 36.43
N LYS A 243 -13.93 -6.26 36.14
CA LYS A 243 -15.13 -5.41 36.13
C LYS A 243 -16.15 -5.89 35.09
N ILE A 244 -15.70 -6.22 33.88
CA ILE A 244 -16.57 -6.75 32.82
C ILE A 244 -17.23 -8.05 33.28
N ARG A 245 -16.47 -9.00 33.84
CA ARG A 245 -17.00 -10.26 34.39
C ARG A 245 -18.09 -10.01 35.45
N THR A 246 -17.85 -9.08 36.38
CA THR A 246 -18.85 -8.77 37.43
C THR A 246 -20.12 -8.12 36.87
N LEU A 247 -19.99 -7.30 35.81
CA LEU A 247 -21.13 -6.72 35.11
C LEU A 247 -21.92 -7.77 34.34
N GLU A 248 -21.24 -8.68 33.64
CA GLU A 248 -21.86 -9.80 32.91
C GLU A 248 -22.67 -10.69 33.87
N ASP A 249 -22.12 -11.05 35.02
CA ASP A 249 -22.84 -11.80 36.06
C ASP A 249 -24.07 -11.07 36.59
N THR A 250 -23.99 -9.75 36.70
CA THR A 250 -25.11 -8.91 37.15
C THR A 250 -26.21 -8.84 36.10
N VAL A 251 -25.84 -8.65 34.82
CA VAL A 251 -26.77 -8.67 33.69
C VAL A 251 -27.42 -10.05 33.55
N MET A 252 -26.65 -11.14 33.66
CA MET A 252 -27.18 -12.50 33.56
C MET A 252 -28.20 -12.81 34.65
N ARG A 253 -27.95 -12.36 35.89
CA ARG A 253 -28.92 -12.46 37.00
C ARG A 253 -30.19 -11.64 36.72
N ALA A 254 -30.05 -10.42 36.20
CA ALA A 254 -31.19 -9.57 35.86
C ALA A 254 -32.05 -10.17 34.73
N VAL A 255 -31.42 -10.68 33.67
CA VAL A 255 -32.09 -11.38 32.56
C VAL A 255 -32.82 -12.61 33.06
N THR A 256 -32.18 -13.42 33.92
CA THR A 256 -32.81 -14.60 34.50
C THR A 256 -34.04 -14.24 35.33
N ALA A 257 -33.97 -13.16 36.12
CA ALA A 257 -35.11 -12.68 36.90
C ALA A 257 -36.24 -12.15 35.99
N ALA A 258 -35.91 -11.42 34.93
CA ALA A 258 -36.87 -10.92 33.95
C ALA A 258 -37.60 -12.06 33.23
N ASN A 259 -36.87 -13.09 32.79
CA ASN A 259 -37.46 -14.26 32.13
C ASN A 259 -38.45 -14.99 33.05
N LYS A 260 -38.12 -15.16 34.34
CA LYS A 260 -39.06 -15.74 35.32
C LYS A 260 -40.35 -14.91 35.47
N LEU A 261 -40.25 -13.58 35.40
CA LEU A 261 -41.43 -12.70 35.44
C LEU A 261 -42.27 -12.79 34.17
N VAL A 262 -41.63 -12.89 33.01
CA VAL A 262 -42.32 -13.10 31.72
C VAL A 262 -43.06 -14.43 31.73
N GLU A 263 -42.41 -15.54 32.10
CA GLU A 263 -43.04 -16.86 32.21
C GLU A 263 -44.25 -16.84 33.16
N LYS A 264 -44.12 -16.15 34.30
CA LYS A 264 -45.22 -16.00 35.26
C LYS A 264 -46.41 -15.25 34.64
N LYS A 265 -46.15 -14.17 33.88
CA LYS A 265 -47.20 -13.40 33.19
C LYS A 265 -47.84 -14.19 32.06
N GLU A 266 -47.06 -14.92 31.28
CA GLU A 266 -47.58 -15.77 30.19
C GLU A 266 -48.50 -16.86 30.74
N ARG A 267 -48.12 -17.53 31.83
CA ARG A 267 -48.99 -18.52 32.49
C ARG A 267 -50.30 -17.91 32.98
N ALA A 268 -50.25 -16.71 33.59
CA ALA A 268 -51.45 -16.01 34.04
C ALA A 268 -52.36 -15.64 32.85
N LEU A 269 -51.77 -15.15 31.75
CA LEU A 269 -52.50 -14.78 30.54
C LEU A 269 -53.12 -16.01 29.85
N GLN A 270 -52.39 -17.12 29.76
CA GLN A 270 -52.91 -18.39 29.23
C GLN A 270 -54.09 -18.90 30.05
N GLN A 271 -54.02 -18.79 31.39
CA GLN A 271 -55.12 -19.16 32.26
C GLN A 271 -56.34 -18.26 32.05
N GLU A 272 -56.16 -16.95 31.88
CA GLU A 272 -57.22 -16.01 31.55
C GLU A 272 -57.86 -16.27 30.17
N TYR A 273 -57.05 -16.60 29.15
CA TYR A 273 -57.57 -16.97 27.84
C TYR A 273 -58.37 -18.27 27.90
N LYS A 274 -57.88 -19.27 28.65
CA LYS A 274 -58.59 -20.53 28.81
C LYS A 274 -59.96 -20.33 29.47
N THR A 275 -60.05 -19.52 30.52
CA THR A 275 -61.34 -19.24 31.17
C THR A 275 -62.28 -18.48 30.25
N LYS A 276 -61.78 -17.48 29.50
CA LYS A 276 -62.58 -16.76 28.50
C LYS A 276 -63.09 -17.66 27.38
N ASP A 277 -62.26 -18.56 26.87
CA ASP A 277 -62.63 -19.51 25.82
C ASP A 277 -63.69 -20.51 26.31
N GLU A 278 -63.56 -21.00 27.55
CA GLU A 278 -64.58 -21.85 28.18
C GLU A 278 -65.92 -21.13 28.36
N ILE A 279 -65.90 -19.84 28.75
CA ILE A 279 -67.11 -19.00 28.83
C ILE A 279 -67.75 -18.84 27.45
N LEU A 280 -66.96 -18.42 26.45
CA LEU A 280 -67.45 -18.19 25.09
C LEU A 280 -68.02 -19.47 24.47
N LYS A 281 -67.37 -20.62 24.71
CA LYS A 281 -67.86 -21.92 24.25
C LYS A 281 -69.22 -22.26 24.85
N ARG A 282 -69.41 -22.04 26.16
CA ARG A 282 -70.72 -22.23 26.81
C ARG A 282 -71.79 -21.32 26.23
N GLU A 283 -71.48 -20.03 26.05
CA GLU A 283 -72.41 -19.08 25.42
C GLU A 283 -72.77 -19.49 23.98
N TYR A 284 -71.78 -19.98 23.22
CA TYR A 284 -72.01 -20.45 21.86
C TYR A 284 -72.83 -21.73 21.81
N GLU A 285 -72.60 -22.68 22.73
CA GLU A 285 -73.41 -23.90 22.88
C GLU A 285 -74.86 -23.57 23.27
N GLU A 286 -75.06 -22.63 24.19
CA GLU A 286 -76.40 -22.15 24.57
C GLU A 286 -77.11 -21.46 23.39
N LYS A 287 -76.39 -20.62 22.65
CA LYS A 287 -76.93 -19.93 21.48
C LYS A 287 -77.22 -20.88 20.30
N THR A 288 -76.36 -21.87 20.06
CA THR A 288 -76.60 -22.85 19.01
C THR A 288 -77.73 -23.80 19.36
N THR A 289 -77.88 -24.18 20.62
CA THR A 289 -79.03 -25.00 21.05
C THR A 289 -80.35 -24.25 20.94
N THR A 290 -80.39 -22.95 21.26
CA THR A 290 -81.57 -22.10 21.02
C THR A 290 -81.86 -21.94 19.52
N LEU A 291 -80.86 -21.61 18.71
CA LEU A 291 -81.02 -21.47 17.26
C LEU A 291 -81.42 -22.78 16.57
N LYS A 292 -80.92 -23.94 17.02
CA LYS A 292 -81.34 -25.25 16.50
C LYS A 292 -82.82 -25.50 16.77
N LYS A 293 -83.29 -25.24 17.99
CA LYS A 293 -84.73 -25.35 18.32
C LYS A 293 -85.57 -24.41 17.45
N GLU A 294 -85.13 -23.18 17.24
CA GLU A 294 -85.81 -22.23 16.36
C GLU A 294 -85.80 -22.68 14.90
N ALA A 295 -84.67 -23.18 14.41
CA ALA A 295 -84.49 -23.69 13.05
C ALA A 295 -85.37 -24.92 12.80
N GLU A 296 -85.43 -25.89 13.73
CA GLU A 296 -86.33 -27.05 13.67
C GLU A 296 -87.80 -26.61 13.58
N VAL A 297 -88.19 -25.61 14.36
CA VAL A 297 -89.55 -25.03 14.29
C VAL A 297 -89.80 -24.35 12.94
N GLN A 298 -88.82 -23.63 12.40
CA GLN A 298 -88.92 -22.97 11.10
C GLN A 298 -88.87 -23.95 9.93
N GLU A 299 -88.10 -25.03 10.03
CA GLU A 299 -87.97 -26.08 9.04
C GLU A 299 -89.25 -26.91 8.99
N ALA A 300 -89.84 -27.27 10.14
CA ALA A 300 -91.16 -27.87 10.18
C ALA A 300 -92.24 -26.98 9.54
N ARG A 301 -92.17 -25.66 9.75
CA ARG A 301 -93.04 -24.68 9.07
C ARG A 301 -92.77 -24.62 7.56
N ARG A 302 -91.50 -24.62 7.15
CA ARG A 302 -91.09 -24.56 5.73
C ARG A 302 -91.41 -25.84 4.99
N GLU A 303 -91.19 -27.02 5.57
CA GLU A 303 -91.59 -28.30 4.99
C GLU A 303 -93.10 -28.36 4.76
N ARG A 304 -93.89 -27.81 5.67
CA ARG A 304 -95.34 -27.67 5.48
C ARG A 304 -95.66 -26.79 4.27
N VAL A 305 -95.08 -25.59 4.21
CA VAL A 305 -95.26 -24.65 3.08
C VAL A 305 -94.65 -25.17 1.77
N TYR A 306 -93.56 -25.93 1.83
CA TYR A 306 -92.89 -26.55 0.69
C TYR A 306 -93.69 -27.74 0.18
N LYS A 307 -94.27 -28.59 1.03
CA LYS A 307 -95.22 -29.63 0.61
C LYS A 307 -96.46 -29.00 -0.06
N GLU A 308 -96.96 -27.89 0.47
CA GLU A 308 -98.03 -27.10 -0.13
C GLU A 308 -97.62 -26.46 -1.48
N ARG A 309 -96.38 -25.94 -1.60
CA ARG A 309 -95.85 -25.35 -2.85
C ARG A 309 -95.39 -26.36 -3.89
N LEU A 310 -94.82 -27.50 -3.50
CA LEU A 310 -94.39 -28.56 -4.42
C LEU A 310 -95.60 -29.24 -5.06
N ALA A 311 -96.72 -29.32 -4.33
CA ALA A 311 -98.02 -29.64 -4.90
C ALA A 311 -98.49 -28.59 -5.92
N ALA A 312 -98.12 -27.31 -5.75
CA ALA A 312 -98.44 -26.22 -6.69
C ALA A 312 -97.44 -26.05 -7.85
N VAL A 313 -96.19 -26.52 -7.72
CA VAL A 313 -95.07 -26.31 -8.67
C VAL A 313 -94.79 -27.55 -9.52
N LYS A 314 -95.62 -28.59 -9.45
CA LYS A 314 -95.63 -29.73 -10.40
C LYS A 314 -96.06 -29.34 -11.84
N PHE A 315 -96.05 -28.05 -12.16
CA PHE A 315 -96.35 -27.48 -13.46
C PHE A 315 -95.17 -26.59 -13.93
N ASP A 316 -94.50 -27.06 -14.98
CA ASP A 316 -94.21 -26.24 -16.16
C ASP A 316 -92.95 -25.34 -16.24
N LEU A 317 -91.75 -25.86 -15.95
CA LEU A 317 -90.52 -25.22 -16.42
C LEU A 317 -89.56 -26.19 -17.13
N THR A 318 -89.60 -26.16 -18.46
CA THR A 318 -88.54 -26.66 -19.34
C THR A 318 -87.29 -25.79 -19.22
N SER A 319 -86.11 -26.35 -19.52
CA SER A 319 -84.82 -25.62 -19.50
C SER A 319 -84.81 -24.32 -20.34
N GLN A 320 -85.64 -24.25 -21.39
CA GLN A 320 -85.80 -23.06 -22.23
C GLN A 320 -86.47 -21.90 -21.47
N ARG A 321 -87.55 -22.17 -20.71
CA ARG A 321 -88.22 -21.14 -19.91
C ARG A 321 -87.35 -20.61 -18.78
N ILE A 322 -86.50 -21.46 -18.20
CA ILE A 322 -85.53 -21.03 -17.19
C ILE A 322 -84.50 -20.07 -17.82
N LEU A 323 -84.02 -20.37 -19.03
CA LEU A 323 -83.11 -19.48 -19.77
C LEU A 323 -83.74 -18.14 -20.15
N GLU A 324 -85.02 -18.11 -20.50
CA GLU A 324 -85.76 -16.86 -20.75
C GLU A 324 -85.84 -15.99 -19.50
N ARG A 325 -86.16 -16.58 -18.35
CA ARG A 325 -86.18 -15.87 -17.05
C ARG A 325 -84.80 -15.35 -16.66
N ILE A 326 -83.73 -16.11 -16.89
CA ILE A 326 -82.35 -15.65 -16.64
C ILE A 326 -82.06 -14.38 -17.45
N LYS A 327 -82.41 -14.38 -18.75
CA LYS A 327 -82.23 -13.21 -19.64
C LYS A 327 -83.05 -12.00 -19.17
N GLU A 328 -84.29 -12.22 -18.75
CA GLU A 328 -85.19 -11.17 -18.26
C GLU A 328 -84.70 -10.55 -16.95
N TYR A 329 -84.35 -11.37 -15.97
CA TYR A 329 -83.83 -10.88 -14.69
C TYR A 329 -82.49 -10.15 -14.84
N ARG A 330 -81.64 -10.60 -15.76
CA ARG A 330 -80.42 -9.88 -16.09
C ARG A 330 -80.71 -8.51 -16.73
N LYS A 331 -81.63 -8.43 -17.69
CA LYS A 331 -82.04 -7.14 -18.31
C LYS A 331 -82.62 -6.15 -17.29
N THR A 332 -83.36 -6.64 -16.31
CA THR A 332 -83.95 -5.84 -15.23
C THR A 332 -82.97 -5.58 -14.07
N ARG A 333 -81.68 -5.92 -14.23
CA ARG A 333 -80.62 -5.80 -13.22
C ARG A 333 -80.87 -6.56 -11.92
N ASN A 334 -81.80 -7.51 -11.90
CA ASN A 334 -82.01 -8.40 -10.76
C ASN A 334 -81.03 -9.59 -10.82
N LEU A 335 -79.75 -9.27 -10.62
CA LEU A 335 -78.63 -10.19 -10.80
C LEU A 335 -78.67 -11.39 -9.85
N GLU A 336 -79.19 -11.19 -8.63
CA GLU A 336 -79.29 -12.25 -7.61
C GLU A 336 -80.28 -13.34 -8.03
N ARG A 337 -81.49 -12.94 -8.47
CA ARG A 337 -82.48 -13.90 -8.98
C ARG A 337 -81.99 -14.57 -10.26
N ALA A 338 -81.37 -13.81 -11.16
CA ALA A 338 -80.80 -14.37 -12.40
C ALA A 338 -79.76 -15.46 -12.09
N LEU A 339 -78.89 -15.25 -11.09
CA LEU A 339 -77.90 -16.23 -10.67
C LEU A 339 -78.55 -17.47 -10.02
N GLN A 340 -79.59 -17.30 -9.20
CA GLN A 340 -80.34 -18.43 -8.62
C GLN A 340 -80.93 -19.34 -9.70
N TYR A 341 -81.53 -18.75 -10.74
CA TYR A 341 -82.05 -19.54 -11.87
C TYR A 341 -80.94 -20.19 -12.70
N CYS A 342 -79.77 -19.55 -12.84
CA CYS A 342 -78.61 -20.19 -13.47
C CYS A 342 -78.16 -21.43 -12.69
N ASN A 343 -78.06 -21.33 -11.35
CA ASN A 343 -77.64 -22.44 -10.50
C ASN A 343 -78.65 -23.59 -10.53
N LEU A 344 -79.95 -23.28 -10.46
CA LEU A 344 -81.01 -24.28 -10.59
C LEU A 344 -80.88 -25.08 -11.91
N LEU A 345 -80.57 -24.39 -13.01
CA LEU A 345 -80.42 -25.04 -14.31
C LEU A 345 -79.11 -25.84 -14.40
N LEU A 346 -78.04 -25.36 -13.77
CA LEU A 346 -76.77 -26.07 -13.71
C LEU A 346 -76.85 -27.36 -12.88
N GLU A 347 -77.59 -27.35 -11.78
CA GLU A 347 -77.85 -28.54 -10.94
C GLU A 347 -78.74 -29.56 -11.65
N ALA A 348 -79.69 -29.10 -12.46
CA ALA A 348 -80.65 -29.96 -13.13
C ALA A 348 -80.07 -30.70 -14.35
N ASN A 349 -79.29 -30.03 -15.20
CA ASN A 349 -78.83 -30.64 -16.46
C ASN A 349 -77.52 -30.09 -17.05
N GLU A 350 -76.64 -29.51 -16.23
CA GLU A 350 -75.31 -29.02 -16.65
C GLU A 350 -75.35 -28.22 -17.96
N ASN A 351 -76.27 -27.25 -18.06
CA ASN A 351 -76.48 -26.50 -19.30
C ASN A 351 -75.36 -25.49 -19.58
N VAL A 352 -74.77 -25.54 -20.78
CA VAL A 352 -73.69 -24.61 -21.20
C VAL A 352 -74.10 -23.14 -21.17
N HIS A 353 -75.33 -22.81 -21.58
CA HIS A 353 -75.82 -21.43 -21.60
C HIS A 353 -76.06 -20.92 -20.18
N ALA A 354 -76.49 -21.79 -19.26
CA ALA A 354 -76.62 -21.42 -17.85
C ALA A 354 -75.25 -21.09 -17.23
N ALA A 355 -74.22 -21.89 -17.52
CA ALA A 355 -72.85 -21.62 -17.08
C ALA A 355 -72.32 -20.31 -17.68
N TYR A 356 -72.55 -20.09 -18.98
CA TYR A 356 -72.20 -18.83 -19.63
C TYR A 356 -72.90 -17.62 -19.00
N TYR A 357 -74.22 -17.69 -18.77
CA TYR A 357 -74.96 -16.60 -18.15
C TYR A 357 -74.53 -16.34 -16.71
N ALA A 358 -74.29 -17.39 -15.90
CA ALA A 358 -73.73 -17.25 -14.55
C ALA A 358 -72.38 -16.51 -14.58
N GLY A 359 -71.51 -16.85 -15.54
CA GLY A 359 -70.24 -16.16 -15.74
C GLY A 359 -70.42 -14.68 -16.10
N THR A 360 -71.35 -14.36 -17.01
CA THR A 360 -71.65 -12.96 -17.36
C THR A 360 -72.24 -12.16 -16.20
N ILE A 361 -73.11 -12.76 -15.40
CA ILE A 361 -73.73 -12.12 -14.23
C ILE A 361 -72.69 -11.89 -13.14
N ALA A 362 -71.84 -12.88 -12.84
CA ALA A 362 -70.74 -12.73 -11.89
C ALA A 362 -69.78 -11.61 -12.32
N ARG A 363 -69.53 -11.46 -13.62
CA ARG A 363 -68.74 -10.36 -14.18
C ARG A 363 -69.42 -9.01 -14.01
N GLU A 364 -70.73 -8.92 -14.24
CA GLU A 364 -71.53 -7.71 -13.99
C GLU A 364 -71.58 -7.31 -12.50
N GLN A 365 -71.47 -8.30 -11.60
CA GLN A 365 -71.34 -8.09 -10.16
C GLN A 365 -69.91 -7.70 -9.73
N GLY A 366 -68.95 -7.64 -10.66
CA GLY A 366 -67.55 -7.32 -10.37
C GLY A 366 -66.72 -8.49 -9.85
N ASN A 367 -67.27 -9.70 -9.77
CA ASN A 367 -66.54 -10.89 -9.30
C ASN A 367 -65.85 -11.59 -10.49
N LYS A 368 -64.64 -11.12 -10.82
CA LYS A 368 -63.82 -11.63 -11.94
C LYS A 368 -63.45 -13.11 -11.78
N GLU A 369 -63.10 -13.54 -10.56
CA GLU A 369 -62.69 -14.91 -10.30
C GLU A 369 -63.85 -15.89 -10.53
N LEU A 370 -65.00 -15.59 -9.93
CA LEU A 370 -66.20 -16.41 -10.07
C LEU A 370 -66.69 -16.44 -11.52
N ALA A 371 -66.60 -15.32 -12.24
CA ALA A 371 -66.90 -15.27 -13.66
C ALA A 371 -66.02 -16.23 -14.47
N GLY A 372 -64.70 -16.21 -14.22
CA GLY A 372 -63.74 -17.11 -14.86
C GLY A 372 -64.05 -18.59 -14.58
N MET A 373 -64.40 -18.93 -13.33
CA MET A 373 -64.78 -20.29 -12.98
C MET A 373 -66.03 -20.78 -13.74
N TYR A 374 -67.05 -19.93 -13.88
CA TYR A 374 -68.26 -20.29 -14.63
C TYR A 374 -68.01 -20.40 -16.15
N PHE A 375 -67.18 -19.54 -16.75
CA PHE A 375 -66.80 -19.70 -18.16
C PHE A 375 -65.94 -20.96 -18.38
N SER A 376 -65.03 -21.27 -17.45
CA SER A 376 -64.26 -22.52 -17.44
C SER A 376 -65.20 -23.73 -17.32
N LYS A 377 -66.23 -23.67 -16.45
CA LYS A 377 -67.28 -24.70 -16.36
C LYS A 377 -68.06 -24.86 -17.67
N ALA A 378 -68.43 -23.77 -18.34
CA ALA A 378 -69.10 -23.81 -19.63
C ALA A 378 -68.25 -24.54 -20.70
N LEU A 379 -66.94 -24.31 -20.70
CA LEU A 379 -66.01 -24.98 -21.62
C LEU A 379 -65.75 -26.45 -21.25
N LYS A 380 -65.90 -26.84 -19.99
CA LYS A 380 -65.91 -28.27 -19.62
C LYS A 380 -67.14 -28.99 -20.18
N ILE A 381 -68.29 -28.32 -20.21
CA ILE A 381 -69.53 -28.87 -20.78
C ILE A 381 -69.44 -28.91 -22.31
N VAL A 382 -69.09 -27.79 -22.95
CA VAL A 382 -68.89 -27.68 -24.40
C VAL A 382 -67.56 -26.99 -24.69
N PRO A 383 -66.49 -27.76 -24.96
CA PRO A 383 -65.15 -27.22 -25.22
C PRO A 383 -65.06 -26.24 -26.40
N THR A 384 -66.01 -26.32 -27.34
CA THR A 384 -66.07 -25.47 -28.54
C THR A 384 -66.94 -24.23 -28.37
N HIS A 385 -67.41 -23.92 -27.14
CA HIS A 385 -68.27 -22.76 -26.88
C HIS A 385 -67.50 -21.44 -26.98
N LYS A 386 -67.49 -20.87 -28.19
CA LYS A 386 -66.70 -19.70 -28.57
C LYS A 386 -66.89 -18.50 -27.62
N ASP A 387 -68.12 -18.21 -27.19
CA ASP A 387 -68.37 -17.05 -26.33
C ASP A 387 -67.72 -17.21 -24.94
N SER A 388 -67.79 -18.42 -24.37
CA SER A 388 -67.14 -18.69 -23.07
C SER A 388 -65.62 -18.69 -23.20
N GLN A 389 -65.10 -19.19 -24.33
CA GLN A 389 -63.66 -19.14 -24.63
C GLN A 389 -63.17 -17.69 -24.71
N SER A 390 -63.83 -16.85 -25.50
CA SER A 390 -63.48 -15.44 -25.64
C SER A 390 -63.51 -14.70 -24.30
N ARG A 391 -64.56 -14.90 -23.49
CA ARG A 391 -64.67 -14.26 -22.16
C ARG A 391 -63.63 -14.76 -21.18
N LEU A 392 -63.31 -16.05 -21.20
CA LEU A 392 -62.27 -16.61 -20.36
C LEU A 392 -60.88 -16.06 -20.75
N ASP A 393 -60.61 -15.93 -22.05
CA ASP A 393 -59.36 -15.38 -22.55
C ASP A 393 -59.21 -13.88 -22.22
N GLU A 394 -60.29 -13.10 -22.27
CA GLU A 394 -60.33 -11.72 -21.75
C GLU A 394 -59.92 -11.67 -20.26
N ILE A 395 -60.54 -12.51 -19.43
CA ILE A 395 -60.24 -12.57 -17.98
C ILE A 395 -58.79 -13.00 -17.72
N ARG A 396 -58.28 -13.99 -18.46
CA ARG A 396 -56.89 -14.44 -18.36
C ARG A 396 -55.92 -13.30 -18.70
N LYS A 397 -56.17 -12.57 -19.80
CA LYS A 397 -55.36 -11.41 -20.20
C LYS A 397 -55.37 -10.31 -19.14
N GLU A 398 -56.53 -10.00 -18.56
CA GLU A 398 -56.64 -9.02 -17.47
C GLU A 398 -55.85 -9.44 -16.23
N TYR A 399 -55.96 -10.70 -15.79
CA TYR A 399 -55.14 -11.21 -14.69
C TYR A 399 -53.65 -11.12 -15.01
N CYS A 400 -53.21 -11.53 -16.20
CA CYS A 400 -51.81 -11.41 -16.61
C CYS A 400 -51.32 -9.96 -16.55
N ALA A 401 -52.09 -9.00 -17.03
CA ALA A 401 -51.75 -7.58 -16.97
C ALA A 401 -51.63 -7.07 -15.53
N GLU A 402 -52.59 -7.42 -14.65
CA GLU A 402 -52.55 -7.04 -13.24
C GLU A 402 -51.37 -7.69 -12.49
N ILE A 403 -51.04 -8.94 -12.82
CA ILE A 403 -49.89 -9.66 -12.25
C ILE A 403 -48.58 -8.97 -12.65
N ILE A 404 -48.41 -8.63 -13.94
CA ILE A 404 -47.22 -7.93 -14.43
C ILE A 404 -47.08 -6.58 -13.72
N ALA A 405 -48.16 -5.79 -13.66
CA ALA A 405 -48.15 -4.50 -12.98
C ALA A 405 -47.83 -4.63 -11.48
N ALA A 406 -48.40 -5.62 -10.79
CA ALA A 406 -48.13 -5.86 -9.38
C ALA A 406 -46.66 -6.29 -9.15
N ARG A 407 -46.12 -7.16 -10.01
CA ARG A 407 -44.73 -7.60 -9.95
C ARG A 407 -43.77 -6.44 -10.19
N ASP A 408 -44.00 -5.64 -11.21
CA ASP A 408 -43.10 -4.53 -11.59
C ASP A 408 -43.12 -3.42 -10.53
N ASN A 409 -44.25 -3.22 -9.85
CA ASN A 409 -44.37 -2.37 -8.66
C ASN A 409 -43.87 -3.02 -7.36
N LYS A 410 -43.23 -4.20 -7.43
CA LYS A 410 -42.71 -4.97 -6.28
C LYS A 410 -43.78 -5.35 -5.23
N GLN A 411 -45.05 -5.36 -5.62
CA GLN A 411 -46.17 -5.82 -4.78
C GLN A 411 -46.27 -7.36 -4.84
N HIS A 412 -45.23 -8.05 -4.36
CA HIS A 412 -45.06 -9.49 -4.54
C HIS A 412 -46.24 -10.32 -3.98
N GLY A 413 -46.77 -9.98 -2.81
CA GLY A 413 -47.93 -10.66 -2.23
C GLY A 413 -49.21 -10.53 -3.08
N LYS A 414 -49.45 -9.35 -3.65
CA LYS A 414 -50.57 -9.12 -4.57
C LYS A 414 -50.39 -9.91 -5.87
N ALA A 415 -49.18 -9.90 -6.44
CA ALA A 415 -48.87 -10.65 -7.65
C ALA A 415 -49.09 -12.17 -7.47
N LEU A 416 -48.65 -12.73 -6.34
CA LEU A 416 -48.87 -14.14 -6.01
C LEU A 416 -50.36 -14.45 -5.81
N GLY A 417 -51.10 -13.64 -5.07
CA GLY A 417 -52.55 -13.83 -4.90
C GLY A 417 -53.31 -13.79 -6.22
N LEU A 418 -52.92 -12.92 -7.16
CA LEU A 418 -53.48 -12.89 -8.51
C LEU A 418 -53.11 -14.11 -9.34
N CYS A 419 -51.88 -14.63 -9.21
CA CYS A 419 -51.48 -15.89 -9.85
C CYS A 419 -52.31 -17.07 -9.32
N GLU A 420 -52.55 -17.14 -8.02
CA GLU A 420 -53.40 -18.17 -7.40
C GLU A 420 -54.84 -18.10 -7.90
N SER A 421 -55.45 -16.92 -7.96
CA SER A 421 -56.79 -16.73 -8.53
C SER A 421 -56.86 -17.19 -9.99
N LEU A 422 -55.85 -16.85 -10.81
CA LEU A 422 -55.79 -17.28 -12.20
C LEU A 422 -55.63 -18.80 -12.34
N LEU A 423 -54.84 -19.44 -11.47
CA LEU A 423 -54.67 -20.90 -11.43
C LEU A 423 -55.92 -21.63 -10.92
N ARG A 424 -56.77 -21.00 -10.08
CA ARG A 424 -58.07 -21.57 -9.71
C ARG A 424 -59.04 -21.60 -10.90
N ILE A 425 -58.99 -20.59 -11.76
CA ILE A 425 -59.80 -20.50 -12.98
C ILE A 425 -59.29 -21.49 -14.05
N ASP A 426 -57.98 -21.49 -14.27
CA ASP A 426 -57.29 -22.31 -15.24
C ASP A 426 -56.05 -22.97 -14.61
N PRO A 427 -56.21 -24.18 -14.06
CA PRO A 427 -55.11 -24.90 -13.43
C PRO A 427 -53.95 -25.21 -14.37
N ASN A 428 -54.12 -25.11 -15.69
CA ASN A 428 -53.07 -25.40 -16.68
C ASN A 428 -52.48 -24.12 -17.29
N ASN A 429 -52.73 -22.95 -16.68
CA ASN A 429 -52.23 -21.69 -17.19
C ASN A 429 -50.71 -21.56 -17.01
N ASN A 430 -49.97 -21.65 -18.10
CA ASN A 430 -48.51 -21.54 -18.09
C ASN A 430 -48.03 -20.13 -17.72
N ASP A 431 -48.74 -19.08 -18.14
CA ASP A 431 -48.34 -17.70 -17.84
C ASP A 431 -48.40 -17.44 -16.32
N ALA A 432 -49.48 -17.86 -15.66
CA ALA A 432 -49.65 -17.73 -14.21
C ALA A 432 -48.52 -18.43 -13.43
N ARG A 433 -48.16 -19.67 -13.82
CA ARG A 433 -47.03 -20.40 -13.22
C ARG A 433 -45.69 -19.71 -13.48
N TYR A 434 -45.47 -19.25 -14.70
CA TYR A 434 -44.26 -18.51 -15.06
C TYR A 434 -44.14 -17.23 -14.23
N PHE A 435 -45.21 -16.45 -14.12
CA PHE A 435 -45.21 -15.24 -13.33
C PHE A 435 -44.98 -15.51 -11.84
N ALA A 436 -45.65 -16.50 -11.25
CA ALA A 436 -45.40 -16.92 -9.87
C ALA A 436 -43.93 -17.29 -9.65
N GLY A 437 -43.33 -18.07 -10.55
CA GLY A 437 -41.90 -18.39 -10.53
C GLY A 437 -41.02 -17.14 -10.58
N THR A 438 -41.32 -16.17 -11.45
CA THR A 438 -40.56 -14.90 -11.52
C THR A 438 -40.71 -14.02 -10.27
N VAL A 439 -41.88 -14.05 -9.62
CA VAL A 439 -42.10 -13.32 -8.36
C VAL A 439 -41.27 -13.96 -7.24
N TYR A 440 -41.26 -15.29 -7.13
CA TYR A 440 -40.41 -15.99 -6.16
C TYR A 440 -38.92 -15.77 -6.43
N MET A 441 -38.49 -15.70 -7.70
CA MET A 441 -37.12 -15.31 -8.05
C MET A 441 -36.77 -13.91 -7.54
N ALA A 442 -37.67 -12.94 -7.68
CA ALA A 442 -37.47 -11.58 -7.18
C ALA A 442 -37.38 -11.54 -5.64
N GLN A 443 -38.12 -12.43 -4.95
CA GLN A 443 -38.06 -12.61 -3.50
C GLN A 443 -36.90 -13.49 -3.02
N LYS A 444 -36.07 -14.01 -3.94
CA LYS A 444 -34.96 -14.95 -3.66
C LYS A 444 -35.42 -16.28 -3.05
N GLU A 445 -36.70 -16.64 -3.22
CA GLU A 445 -37.24 -17.94 -2.81
C GLU A 445 -37.02 -18.98 -3.92
N TYR A 446 -35.74 -19.31 -4.14
CA TYR A 446 -35.31 -20.06 -5.33
C TYR A 446 -35.92 -21.45 -5.45
N GLU A 447 -36.15 -22.17 -4.35
CA GLU A 447 -36.79 -23.49 -4.42
C GLU A 447 -38.28 -23.42 -4.78
N ARG A 448 -39.00 -22.42 -4.27
CA ARG A 448 -40.39 -22.21 -4.68
C ARG A 448 -40.48 -21.75 -6.14
N ALA A 449 -39.56 -20.89 -6.58
CA ALA A 449 -39.44 -20.52 -7.97
C ALA A 449 -39.19 -21.73 -8.88
N ARG A 450 -38.28 -22.62 -8.45
CA ARG A 450 -37.95 -23.86 -9.16
C ARG A 450 -39.18 -24.75 -9.33
N VAL A 451 -39.94 -25.00 -8.27
CA VAL A 451 -41.17 -25.80 -8.33
C VAL A 451 -42.15 -25.24 -9.37
N MET A 452 -42.32 -23.92 -9.42
CA MET A 452 -43.21 -23.29 -10.40
C MET A 452 -42.69 -23.42 -11.83
N PHE A 453 -41.38 -23.28 -12.06
CA PHE A 453 -40.79 -23.43 -13.39
C PHE A 453 -40.69 -24.87 -13.88
N GLU A 454 -40.54 -25.86 -12.99
CA GLU A 454 -40.51 -27.29 -13.34
C GLU A 454 -41.86 -27.79 -13.84
N GLN A 455 -42.96 -27.13 -13.45
CA GLN A 455 -44.30 -27.43 -13.94
C GLN A 455 -44.59 -26.88 -15.34
N LEU A 456 -43.67 -26.13 -15.94
CA LEU A 456 -43.83 -25.58 -17.29
C LEU A 456 -43.31 -26.56 -18.36
N PRO A 457 -43.87 -26.53 -19.59
CA PRO A 457 -43.39 -27.36 -20.69
C PRO A 457 -41.90 -27.17 -20.96
N LYS A 458 -41.19 -28.27 -21.27
CA LYS A 458 -39.73 -28.28 -21.41
C LYS A 458 -39.19 -27.29 -22.45
N HIS A 459 -39.91 -26.95 -23.51
CA HIS A 459 -39.45 -25.98 -24.52
C HIS A 459 -39.77 -24.51 -24.21
N SER A 460 -40.22 -24.21 -22.98
CA SER A 460 -40.55 -22.84 -22.56
C SER A 460 -39.31 -22.05 -22.10
N SER A 461 -39.48 -20.74 -21.94
CA SER A 461 -38.53 -19.82 -21.30
C SER A 461 -38.15 -20.21 -19.85
N ALA A 462 -38.81 -21.22 -19.27
CA ALA A 462 -38.53 -21.78 -17.96
C ALA A 462 -37.14 -22.45 -17.85
N GLN A 463 -36.63 -23.07 -18.92
CA GLN A 463 -35.30 -23.72 -18.88
C GLN A 463 -34.19 -22.72 -18.53
N ALA A 464 -34.25 -21.51 -19.11
CA ALA A 464 -33.30 -20.45 -18.81
C ALA A 464 -33.36 -20.02 -17.34
N GLN A 465 -34.57 -19.95 -16.76
CA GLN A 465 -34.75 -19.61 -15.34
C GLN A 465 -34.26 -20.73 -14.42
N LEU A 466 -34.54 -21.99 -14.76
CA LEU A 466 -34.05 -23.16 -14.01
C LEU A 466 -32.52 -23.25 -14.04
N ALA A 467 -31.88 -22.94 -15.18
CA ALA A 467 -30.43 -22.85 -15.28
C ALA A 467 -29.86 -21.74 -14.37
N LYS A 468 -30.50 -20.56 -14.35
CA LYS A 468 -30.12 -19.46 -13.43
C LYS A 468 -30.23 -19.89 -11.97
N ILE A 469 -31.33 -20.53 -11.58
CA ILE A 469 -31.50 -21.04 -10.21
C ILE A 469 -30.35 -21.99 -9.85
N ARG A 470 -30.04 -22.96 -10.71
CA ARG A 470 -28.93 -23.91 -10.50
C ARG A 470 -27.58 -23.22 -10.32
N THR A 471 -27.30 -22.17 -11.09
CA THR A 471 -26.05 -21.41 -10.92
C THR A 471 -25.99 -20.63 -9.61
N ILE A 472 -27.13 -20.09 -9.15
CA ILE A 472 -27.22 -19.32 -7.91
C ILE A 472 -27.13 -20.22 -6.67
N THR A 473 -27.71 -21.42 -6.74
CA THR A 473 -27.79 -22.37 -5.61
C THR A 473 -26.65 -23.39 -5.58
N ALA A 474 -25.74 -23.38 -6.56
CA ALA A 474 -24.56 -24.25 -6.54
C ALA A 474 -23.62 -23.89 -5.37
N PRO A 475 -23.10 -24.87 -4.61
CA PRO A 475 -22.13 -24.60 -3.56
C PRO A 475 -20.88 -23.99 -4.19
N LYS A 476 -20.42 -22.85 -3.63
CA LYS A 476 -19.12 -22.26 -4.01
C LYS A 476 -18.04 -23.29 -3.66
N LYS A 477 -17.37 -23.79 -4.69
CA LYS A 477 -16.21 -24.68 -4.55
C LYS A 477 -15.01 -23.95 -3.99
#